data_AF-A0A970Q2B9-F1
#
_entry.id   AF-A0A970Q2B9-F1
#
_cell.length_a   1.000
_cell.length_b   1.000
_cell.length_c   1.000
_cell.angle_alpha   90.00
_cell.angle_beta   90.00
_cell.angle_gamma   90.00
#
_symmetry.space_group_name_H-M   'P 1'
#
loop_
_entity.id
_entity.type
_entity.pdbx_description
1 polymer ?
#
loop_
_entity_poly.entity_id
_entity_poly.type
_entity_poly.pdbx_seq_one_letter_code
_entity_poly.pdbx_strand_id
1 'polypeptide(L)'
;ARPVLKALVEEVNKRNLQHVIVSQTGCIGICEYEPIVEVYRPGEEKVTYIKMTPDKVSRIVAEHIVNGNAVTEYAIGSRGK
;
A
#
# COMPACT_ATOMS: atom_id res chain seq x y z
N ALA A 1 12.63 1.83 -1.66
CA ALA A 1 11.59 1.04 -0.95
C ALA A 1 11.77 0.96 0.58
N ARG A 2 12.99 0.78 1.14
CA ARG A 2 13.21 0.64 2.60
C ARG A 2 12.47 1.64 3.51
N PRO A 3 12.47 2.96 3.24
CA PRO A 3 11.74 3.93 4.07
C PRO A 3 10.22 3.72 4.07
N VAL A 4 9.65 3.32 2.92
CA VAL A 4 8.22 3.05 2.76
C VAL A 4 7.82 1.80 3.53
N LEU A 5 8.63 0.74 3.47
CA LEU A 5 8.40 -0.48 4.24
C LEU A 5 8.41 -0.19 5.75
N LYS A 6 9.39 0.58 6.22
CA LYS A 6 9.47 0.97 7.63
C LYS A 6 8.23 1.75 8.06
N ALA A 7 7.81 2.74 7.28
CA ALA A 7 6.61 3.53 7.54
C ALA A 7 5.33 2.67 7.59
N LEU A 8 5.22 1.65 6.74
CA LEU A 8 4.09 0.70 6.76
C LEU A 8 4.04 -0.07 8.07
N VAL A 9 5.18 -0.63 8.50
CA VAL A 9 5.29 -1.37 9.75
C VAL A 9 5.00 -0.46 10.95
N GLU A 10 5.55 0.76 10.97
CA GLU A 10 5.32 1.74 12.04
C GLU A 10 3.84 2.14 12.14
N GLU A 11 3.17 2.44 11.03
CA GLU A 11 1.75 2.82 11.04
C GLU A 11 0.82 1.66 11.42
N VAL A 12 1.11 0.44 10.96
CA VAL A 12 0.36 -0.78 11.33
C VAL A 12 0.49 -1.04 12.83
N ASN A 13 1.70 -0.96 13.39
CA ASN A 13 1.94 -1.14 14.81
C ASN A 13 1.31 -0.03 15.65
N LYS A 14 1.48 1.23 15.24
CA LYS A 14 0.93 2.41 15.94
C LYS A 14 -0.59 2.34 16.07
N ARG A 15 -1.26 1.76 15.08
CA ARG A 15 -2.73 1.58 15.05
C ARG A 15 -3.19 0.22 15.58
N ASN A 16 -2.27 -0.63 16.07
CA ASN A 16 -2.54 -1.99 16.55
C ASN A 16 -3.34 -2.84 15.54
N LEU A 17 -3.02 -2.74 14.24
CA LEU A 17 -3.71 -3.48 13.19
C LEU A 17 -3.21 -4.93 13.14
N GLN A 18 -3.76 -5.78 14.01
CA GLN A 18 -3.34 -7.19 14.14
C GLN A 18 -3.71 -8.07 12.93
N HIS A 19 -4.63 -7.61 12.09
CA HIS A 19 -5.12 -8.34 10.91
C HIS A 19 -4.38 -7.93 9.61
N VAL A 20 -3.29 -7.17 9.72
CA VAL A 20 -2.53 -6.67 8.57
C VAL A 20 -1.15 -7.32 8.56
N ILE A 21 -0.79 -7.94 7.44
CA ILE A 21 0.52 -8.52 7.22
C ILE A 21 1.27 -7.63 6.24
N VAL A 22 2.45 -7.16 6.63
CA VAL A 22 3.37 -6.41 5.76
C VAL A 22 4.48 -7.34 5.33
N SER A 23 4.56 -7.64 4.03
CA SER A 23 5.62 -8.47 3.45
C SER A 23 6.40 -7.70 2.37
N GLN A 24 7.70 -7.96 2.29
CA GLN A 24 8.52 -7.42 1.22
C GLN A 24 8.42 -8.33 0.00
N THR A 25 8.05 -7.76 -1.15
CA THR A 25 8.01 -8.46 -2.43
C THR A 25 9.24 -8.13 -3.29
N GLY A 26 9.54 -9.03 -4.23
CA GLY A 26 10.62 -8.86 -5.20
C GLY A 26 10.28 -7.85 -6.31
N CYS A 27 11.21 -7.67 -7.26
CA CYS A 27 10.99 -6.81 -8.41
C CYS A 27 9.84 -7.34 -9.28
N ILE A 28 8.89 -6.46 -9.61
CA ILE A 28 7.74 -6.78 -10.46
C ILE A 28 7.93 -6.35 -11.93
N GLY A 29 9.16 -5.99 -12.32
CA GLY A 29 9.50 -5.63 -13.70
C GLY A 29 9.10 -4.21 -14.11
N ILE A 30 8.71 -3.35 -13.16
CA ILE A 30 8.29 -1.96 -13.44
C ILE A 30 9.08 -0.95 -12.60
N CYS A 31 10.41 -0.97 -12.72
CA CYS A 31 11.34 -0.19 -11.90
C CYS A 31 11.08 1.33 -11.88
N GLU A 32 10.52 1.89 -12.96
CA GLU A 32 10.22 3.34 -13.05
C GLU A 32 9.19 3.83 -12.02
N TYR A 33 8.34 2.93 -11.53
CA TYR A 33 7.25 3.28 -10.61
C TYR A 33 7.57 2.95 -9.16
N GLU A 34 8.80 2.52 -8.87
CA GLU A 34 9.24 2.31 -7.50
C GLU A 34 9.25 3.62 -6.69
N PRO A 35 8.98 3.55 -5.37
CA PRO A 35 8.53 2.38 -4.62
C PRO A 35 7.07 2.00 -4.91
N ILE A 36 6.79 0.70 -5.01
CA ILE A 36 5.46 0.14 -5.27
C ILE A 36 4.93 -0.51 -3.99
N VAL A 37 3.64 -0.33 -3.70
CA VAL A 37 2.93 -0.96 -2.57
C VAL A 37 1.65 -1.58 -3.10
N GLU A 38 1.47 -2.88 -2.88
CA GLU A 38 0.25 -3.59 -3.24
C GLU A 38 -0.58 -3.86 -2.00
N VAL A 39 -1.87 -3.53 -2.05
CA VAL A 39 -2.81 -3.79 -0.96
C VAL A 39 -3.84 -4.79 -1.43
N TYR A 40 -3.96 -5.88 -0.68
CA TYR A 40 -4.92 -6.96 -0.88
C TYR A 40 -5.91 -6.92 0.28
N ARG A 41 -7.21 -6.79 -0.04
CA ARG A 41 -8.28 -6.81 0.96
C ARG A 41 -9.28 -7.91 0.59
N PRO A 42 -9.81 -8.67 1.57
CA PRO A 42 -10.79 -9.71 1.28
C PRO A 42 -12.01 -9.14 0.56
N GLY A 43 -12.37 -9.73 -0.59
CA GLY A 43 -13.53 -9.30 -1.39
C GLY A 43 -13.30 -8.08 -2.28
N GLU A 44 -12.09 -7.53 -2.32
CA GLU A 44 -11.74 -6.38 -3.16
C GLU A 44 -10.65 -6.75 -4.17
N GLU A 45 -10.65 -6.04 -5.31
CA GLU A 45 -9.53 -6.13 -6.24
C GLU A 45 -8.25 -5.59 -5.60
N LYS A 46 -7.11 -6.19 -5.98
CA LYS A 46 -5.79 -5.70 -5.56
C LYS A 46 -5.61 -4.26 -6.04
N VAL A 47 -5.18 -3.38 -5.13
CA VAL A 47 -4.80 -2.01 -5.48
C VAL A 47 -3.28 -1.88 -5.48
N THR A 48 -2.72 -1.42 -6.61
CA THR A 48 -1.28 -1.19 -6.76
C THR A 48 -0.97 0.30 -6.70
N TYR A 49 -0.31 0.73 -5.62
CA TYR A 49 0.16 2.09 -5.42
C TYR A 49 1.60 2.27 -5.90
N ILE A 50 1.87 3.36 -6.61
CA ILE A 50 3.18 3.65 -7.20
C ILE A 50 3.80 4.93 -6.65
N LYS A 51 5.11 5.11 -6.89
CA LYS A 51 5.85 6.32 -6.48
C LYS A 51 5.56 6.66 -5.02
N MET A 52 5.55 5.62 -4.19
CA MET A 52 5.16 5.71 -2.79
C MET A 52 6.25 6.39 -1.97
N THR A 53 5.82 7.24 -1.04
CA THR A 53 6.68 7.90 -0.06
C THR A 53 6.17 7.59 1.35
N PRO A 54 6.99 7.73 2.40
CA PRO A 54 6.56 7.56 3.79
C PRO A 54 5.30 8.39 4.13
N ASP A 55 5.18 9.61 3.61
CA ASP A 55 4.04 10.49 3.84
C ASP A 55 2.73 9.93 3.25
N LYS A 56 2.82 9.33 2.05
CA LYS A 56 1.67 8.67 1.40
C LYS A 56 1.25 7.40 2.14
N VAL A 57 2.18 6.74 2.84
CA VAL A 57 1.88 5.53 3.62
C VAL A 57 0.82 5.81 4.67
N SER A 58 0.96 6.86 5.46
CA SER A 58 -0.01 7.20 6.50
C SER A 58 -1.42 7.40 5.94
N ARG A 59 -1.54 7.97 4.73
CA ARG A 59 -2.83 8.14 4.04
C ARG A 59 -3.40 6.81 3.56
N ILE A 60 -2.62 5.95 2.91
CA ILE A 60 -3.15 4.64 2.45
C ILE A 60 -3.52 3.73 3.63
N VAL A 61 -2.81 3.80 4.76
CA VAL A 61 -3.15 3.01 5.95
C VAL A 61 -4.48 3.50 6.54
N ALA A 62 -4.65 4.81 6.68
CA ALA A 62 -5.91 5.37 7.19
C ALA A 62 -7.10 5.11 6.26
N GLU A 63 -6.96 5.53 5.00
CA GLU A 63 -8.09 5.52 4.07
C GLU A 63 -8.35 4.11 3.55
N HIS A 64 -7.34 3.41 3.07
CA HIS A 64 -7.56 2.14 2.39
C HIS A 64 -7.57 0.95 3.35
N ILE A 65 -6.56 0.83 4.23
CA ILE A 65 -6.46 -0.36 5.09
C ILE A 65 -7.53 -0.32 6.19
N VAL A 66 -7.69 0.84 6.86
CA VAL A 66 -8.64 1.00 7.98
C VAL A 66 -10.06 1.31 7.51
N ASN A 67 -10.24 2.33 6.66
CA ASN A 67 -11.58 2.77 6.25
C ASN A 67 -12.12 2.04 5.00
N GLY A 68 -11.27 1.33 4.27
CA GLY A 68 -11.63 0.62 3.04
C GLY A 68 -11.82 1.46 1.80
N ASN A 69 -11.35 2.71 1.83
CA ASN A 69 -11.40 3.63 0.71
C ASN A 69 -10.04 3.66 0.00
N ALA A 70 -9.95 3.03 -1.16
CA ALA A 70 -8.74 3.06 -1.96
C ALA A 70 -8.36 4.49 -2.38
N VAL A 71 -7.09 4.86 -2.22
CA VAL A 71 -6.59 6.19 -2.59
C VAL A 71 -6.24 6.19 -4.08
N THR A 72 -7.25 6.24 -4.93
CA THR A 72 -7.11 6.07 -6.40
C THR A 72 -6.12 7.05 -7.04
N GLU A 73 -5.91 8.23 -6.44
CA GLU A 73 -4.89 9.21 -6.82
C GLU A 73 -3.45 8.64 -6.87
N TYR A 74 -3.15 7.64 -6.03
CA TYR A 74 -1.84 7.01 -5.94
C TYR A 74 -1.77 5.66 -6.66
N ALA A 75 -2.92 5.14 -7.08
CA ALA A 75 -3.03 3.81 -7.65
C ALA A 75 -2.81 3.84 -9.17
N ILE A 76 -2.18 2.79 -9.70
CA ILE A 76 -2.21 2.49 -11.13
C ILE A 76 -3.21 1.39 -11.42
N GLY A 77 -3.80 1.42 -12.61
CA GLY A 77 -4.51 0.26 -13.14
C GLY A 77 -5.82 -0.07 -12.43
N SER A 78 -6.50 0.90 -11.79
CA SER A 78 -7.95 0.79 -11.54
C SER A 78 -8.72 0.90 -12.86
N ARG A 79 -8.47 -0.07 -13.75
CA ARG A 79 -9.33 -0.44 -14.86
C ARG A 79 -9.50 -1.94 -14.70
N GLY A 80 -10.59 -2.27 -13.99
CA GLY A 80 -10.98 -3.63 -13.70
C GLY A 80 -11.11 -4.48 -14.97
N LYS A 81 -11.04 -5.77 -14.75
CA LYS A 81 -11.50 -6.81 -15.67
C LYS A 81 -12.17 -7.89 -14.84
#